data_AF-A0AA40FHJ6-F1
#
_entry.id   AF-A0AA40FHJ6-F1
#
_cell.length_a   1.000
_cell.length_b   1.000
_cell.length_c   1.000
_cell.angle_alpha   90.00
_cell.angle_beta   90.00
_cell.angle_gamma   90.00
#
_symmetry.space_group_name_H-M   'P 1'
#
loop_
_entity.id
_entity.type
_entity.pdbx_description
1 polymer ?
#
loop_
_entity_poly.entity_id
_entity_poly.type
_entity_poly.pdbx_seq_one_letter_code
_entity_poly.pdbx_strand_id
1 'polypeptide(L)'
;YVYGVDHDLQARARAGLEAERFTYQTNARPGSNDAPCRIKPDRPCPPSKYRTPSGACNNVRHPVWGARGAPFLKLLPSAYSDGVASPRQSVGNHVLPTPTKAVSTLINHLRLSPEAHEGLTSLSGVWSELILRDISSTVHPSSKQNVCCSGKTKHPECYEIRDEQTGTCVEYLRSVPSLTVHRCNFDTREQMNGASSYLDGSHIYGSTDEQLHRVRTYSQGKVDISGCEACNNTEDKTLGMMYSALLNEHNRIADELARANEHWDDTKLFLEARRLVVAQIQHVTLNEYVPSILGEGARTDRELMPVTAGFYNGYSSSNVGGTYDAVALAALRALTSLRKHAVDDATCLEDHVTASANRVSLDTSHSAFEPRVDVNARLVHVGRDHGIPGYVRFVEDCSGHNFTVGSSC
;
A
#
# COMPACT_ATOMS: atom_id res chain seq x y z
N TYR A 1 -12.54 -18.00 11.58
CA TYR A 1 -12.46 -16.53 11.66
C TYR A 1 -10.97 -16.19 11.66
N VAL A 2 -10.52 -15.26 10.81
CA VAL A 2 -9.12 -14.80 10.86
C VAL A 2 -9.12 -13.59 11.78
N TYR A 3 -8.55 -13.74 12.98
CA TYR A 3 -8.59 -12.70 13.99
C TYR A 3 -7.74 -11.50 13.54
N GLY A 4 -8.19 -10.27 13.81
CA GLY A 4 -7.50 -9.04 13.38
C GLY A 4 -7.72 -8.60 11.93
N VAL A 5 -8.51 -9.35 11.15
CA VAL A 5 -8.88 -8.97 9.78
C VAL A 5 -10.28 -8.37 9.77
N ASP A 6 -10.44 -7.26 9.05
CA ASP A 6 -11.72 -6.56 8.90
C ASP A 6 -12.82 -7.49 8.39
N HIS A 7 -14.04 -7.29 8.92
CA HIS A 7 -15.15 -8.23 8.74
C HIS A 7 -15.49 -8.48 7.26
N ASP A 8 -15.43 -7.44 6.43
CA ASP A 8 -15.65 -7.52 4.97
C ASP A 8 -14.58 -8.36 4.25
N LEU A 9 -13.35 -8.43 4.77
CA LEU A 9 -12.23 -9.15 4.18
C LEU A 9 -12.10 -10.60 4.64
N GLN A 10 -12.72 -10.99 5.75
CA GLN A 10 -12.54 -12.31 6.37
C GLN A 10 -12.95 -13.50 5.51
N ALA A 11 -13.99 -13.37 4.69
CA ALA A 11 -14.39 -14.45 3.79
C ALA A 11 -13.30 -14.71 2.74
N ARG A 12 -12.71 -13.64 2.22
CA ARG A 12 -11.63 -13.70 1.23
C ARG A 12 -10.32 -14.19 1.86
N ALA A 13 -10.00 -13.73 3.06
CA ALA A 13 -8.84 -14.18 3.83
C ALA A 13 -8.88 -15.70 4.08
N ARG A 14 -10.06 -16.22 4.47
CA ARG A 14 -10.26 -17.67 4.64
C ARG A 14 -10.06 -18.43 3.35
N ALA A 15 -10.67 -17.97 2.26
CA ALA A 15 -10.54 -18.62 0.96
C ALA A 15 -9.07 -18.67 0.49
N GLY A 16 -8.29 -17.60 0.68
CA GLY A 16 -6.87 -17.58 0.37
C GLY A 16 -6.06 -18.59 1.18
N LEU A 17 -6.24 -18.62 2.51
CA LEU A 17 -5.54 -19.55 3.40
C LEU A 17 -5.93 -21.01 3.15
N GLU A 18 -7.20 -21.28 2.84
CA GLU A 18 -7.68 -22.62 2.50
C GLU A 18 -7.10 -23.10 1.17
N ALA A 19 -7.05 -22.24 0.16
CA ALA A 19 -6.45 -22.57 -1.14
C ALA A 19 -4.94 -22.84 -1.02
N GLU A 20 -4.21 -22.03 -0.25
CA GLU A 20 -2.79 -22.27 0.03
C GLU A 20 -2.57 -23.64 0.67
N ARG A 21 -3.36 -23.97 1.71
CA ARG A 21 -3.30 -25.27 2.38
C ARG A 21 -3.62 -26.42 1.44
N PHE A 22 -4.60 -26.23 0.56
CA PHE A 22 -4.98 -27.23 -0.42
C PHE A 22 -3.86 -27.49 -1.44
N THR A 23 -3.16 -26.45 -1.91
CA THR A 23 -2.01 -26.60 -2.82
C THR A 23 -0.91 -27.45 -2.19
N TYR A 24 -0.60 -27.24 -0.90
CA TYR A 24 0.37 -28.09 -0.19
C TYR A 24 -0.10 -29.54 -0.03
N GLN A 25 -1.42 -29.79 0.12
CA GLN A 25 -1.97 -31.13 0.24
C GLN A 25 -2.05 -31.88 -1.11
N THR A 26 -2.31 -31.18 -2.21
CA THR A 26 -2.50 -31.75 -3.54
C THR A 26 -1.21 -31.88 -4.34
N ASN A 27 -0.18 -31.06 -4.08
CA ASN A 27 1.17 -31.36 -4.56
C ASN A 27 1.71 -32.71 -4.02
N ALA A 28 1.09 -33.26 -2.96
CA ALA A 28 1.32 -34.64 -2.49
C ALA A 28 0.41 -35.70 -3.15
N ARG A 29 -0.51 -35.30 -4.03
CA ARG A 29 -1.48 -36.15 -4.76
C ARG A 29 -1.73 -35.63 -6.19
N PRO A 30 -0.80 -35.83 -7.14
CA PRO A 30 -1.00 -35.39 -8.51
C PRO A 30 -2.16 -36.17 -9.16
N GLY A 31 -3.26 -35.49 -9.49
CA GLY A 31 -4.39 -36.08 -10.23
C GLY A 31 -5.81 -35.73 -9.77
N SER A 32 -6.02 -34.87 -8.75
CA SER A 32 -7.38 -34.46 -8.36
C SER A 32 -7.88 -33.27 -9.19
N ASN A 33 -9.00 -33.46 -9.91
CA ASN A 33 -9.75 -32.40 -10.61
C ASN A 33 -10.54 -31.46 -9.65
N ASP A 34 -10.29 -31.53 -8.34
CA ASP A 34 -10.96 -30.66 -7.38
C ASP A 34 -10.29 -29.28 -7.36
N ALA A 35 -11.00 -28.27 -7.83
CA ALA A 35 -10.53 -26.89 -7.76
C ALA A 35 -10.39 -26.45 -6.28
N PRO A 36 -9.28 -25.80 -5.88
CA PRO A 36 -9.00 -25.41 -4.50
C PRO A 36 -10.02 -24.41 -3.92
N CYS A 37 -10.81 -23.77 -4.77
CA CYS A 37 -11.82 -22.81 -4.35
C CYS A 37 -13.04 -22.82 -5.26
N ARG A 38 -14.15 -22.30 -4.72
CA ARG A 38 -15.38 -22.02 -5.49
C ARG A 38 -15.36 -20.56 -5.92
N ILE A 39 -15.12 -20.29 -7.20
CA ILE A 39 -15.29 -18.95 -7.77
C ILE A 39 -16.77 -18.58 -7.66
N LYS A 40 -17.09 -17.58 -6.83
CA LYS A 40 -18.42 -16.96 -6.91
C LYS A 40 -18.44 -16.11 -8.18
N PRO A 41 -19.47 -16.25 -9.03
CA PRO A 41 -19.59 -15.37 -10.19
C PRO A 41 -19.67 -13.92 -9.71
N ASP A 42 -18.94 -13.04 -10.39
CA ASP A 42 -18.99 -11.62 -10.09
C ASP A 42 -20.42 -11.10 -10.28
N ARG A 43 -20.86 -10.29 -9.33
CA ARG A 43 -22.16 -9.64 -9.44
C ARG A 43 -22.09 -8.56 -10.51
N PRO A 44 -23.12 -8.43 -11.37
CA PRO A 44 -23.19 -7.32 -12.31
C PRO A 44 -23.06 -5.98 -11.59
N CYS A 45 -22.24 -5.08 -12.14
CA CYS A 45 -22.06 -3.76 -11.59
C CYS A 45 -23.29 -2.88 -11.85
N PRO A 46 -23.89 -2.26 -10.81
CA PRO A 46 -24.96 -1.31 -11.03
C PRO A 46 -24.42 -0.08 -11.76
N PRO A 47 -25.19 0.52 -12.69
CA PRO A 47 -24.80 1.77 -13.31
C PRO A 47 -24.73 2.85 -12.24
N SER A 48 -23.55 3.42 -12.04
CA SER A 48 -23.30 4.48 -11.07
C SER A 48 -22.38 5.53 -11.67
N LYS A 49 -22.68 6.80 -11.40
CA LYS A 49 -21.78 7.92 -11.72
C LYS A 49 -20.57 7.97 -10.78
N TYR A 50 -20.73 7.46 -9.56
CA TYR A 50 -19.78 7.66 -8.47
C TYR A 50 -19.03 6.38 -8.13
N ARG A 51 -17.76 6.52 -7.74
CA ARG A 51 -16.89 5.42 -7.34
C ARG A 51 -17.30 4.90 -5.96
N THR A 52 -17.38 3.58 -5.82
CA THR A 52 -17.58 2.94 -4.51
C THR A 52 -16.35 3.12 -3.62
N PRO A 53 -16.48 3.22 -2.29
CA PRO A 53 -15.34 3.32 -1.36
C PRO A 53 -14.33 2.19 -1.49
N SER A 54 -14.79 0.98 -1.81
CA SER A 54 -13.94 -0.19 -1.95
C SER A 54 -13.17 -0.25 -3.28
N GLY A 55 -13.38 0.68 -4.21
CA GLY A 55 -12.83 0.61 -5.57
C GLY A 55 -13.48 -0.46 -6.47
N ALA A 56 -14.48 -1.21 -5.98
CA ALA A 56 -15.21 -2.20 -6.76
C ALA A 56 -15.93 -1.56 -7.97
N CYS A 57 -16.15 -2.36 -9.01
CA CYS A 57 -16.87 -1.95 -10.22
C CYS A 57 -16.23 -0.78 -11.00
N ASN A 58 -14.98 -0.43 -10.71
CA ASN A 58 -14.22 0.51 -11.55
C ASN A 58 -13.98 -0.08 -12.95
N ASN A 59 -13.66 -1.37 -13.05
CA ASN A 59 -13.70 -2.12 -14.28
C ASN A 59 -14.98 -2.98 -14.32
N VAL A 60 -15.91 -2.64 -15.21
CA VAL A 60 -17.21 -3.33 -15.31
C VAL A 60 -17.11 -4.79 -15.82
N ARG A 61 -16.03 -5.12 -16.54
CA ARG A 61 -15.76 -6.50 -17.01
C ARG A 61 -15.12 -7.35 -15.92
N HIS A 62 -14.33 -6.70 -15.06
CA HIS A 62 -13.61 -7.32 -13.94
C HIS A 62 -13.85 -6.52 -12.66
N PRO A 63 -15.03 -6.65 -12.02
CA PRO A 63 -15.46 -5.79 -10.91
C PRO A 63 -14.55 -5.76 -9.69
N VAL A 64 -13.71 -6.77 -9.55
CA VAL A 64 -12.80 -6.97 -8.40
C VAL A 64 -11.39 -6.45 -8.64
N TRP A 65 -11.02 -6.08 -9.88
CA TRP A 65 -9.69 -5.53 -10.16
C TRP A 65 -9.53 -4.20 -9.46
N GLY A 66 -8.43 -4.04 -8.73
CA GLY A 66 -8.12 -2.86 -7.92
C GLY A 66 -9.06 -2.63 -6.72
N ALA A 67 -10.04 -3.51 -6.50
CA ALA A 67 -10.94 -3.40 -5.36
C ALA A 67 -10.24 -3.82 -4.07
N ARG A 68 -10.65 -3.26 -2.94
CA ARG A 68 -10.25 -3.68 -1.59
C ARG A 68 -10.43 -5.19 -1.43
N GLY A 69 -9.38 -5.82 -0.93
CA GLY A 69 -9.25 -7.28 -0.80
C GLY A 69 -8.66 -7.97 -2.03
N ALA A 70 -8.52 -7.31 -3.17
CA ALA A 70 -7.80 -7.87 -4.32
C ALA A 70 -6.33 -8.17 -3.95
N PRO A 71 -5.68 -9.15 -4.60
CA PRO A 71 -4.25 -9.35 -4.42
C PRO A 71 -3.45 -8.15 -4.94
N PHE A 72 -2.28 -7.91 -4.36
CA PHE A 72 -1.28 -7.05 -4.99
C PHE A 72 -0.86 -7.63 -6.33
N LEU A 73 -0.65 -6.76 -7.32
CA LEU A 73 -0.03 -7.13 -8.58
C LEU A 73 1.46 -7.40 -8.38
N LYS A 74 2.02 -8.27 -9.23
CA LYS A 74 3.43 -8.61 -9.23
C LYS A 74 4.08 -8.04 -10.50
N LEU A 75 5.09 -7.18 -10.35
CA LEU A 75 5.90 -6.70 -11.49
C LEU A 75 6.75 -7.84 -12.05
N LEU A 76 7.29 -8.66 -11.16
CA LEU A 76 8.12 -9.82 -11.46
C LEU A 76 7.54 -11.06 -10.79
N PRO A 77 7.78 -12.28 -11.32
CA PRO A 77 7.37 -13.51 -10.67
C PRO A 77 7.85 -13.60 -9.22
N SER A 78 7.00 -14.13 -8.34
CA SER A 78 7.29 -14.20 -6.90
C SER A 78 8.42 -15.18 -6.60
N ALA A 79 9.34 -14.78 -5.72
CA ALA A 79 10.55 -15.52 -5.36
C ALA A 79 10.41 -16.23 -4.00
N TYR A 80 9.51 -17.21 -3.91
CA TYR A 80 9.38 -18.08 -2.74
C TYR A 80 10.42 -19.21 -2.76
N SER A 81 10.85 -19.65 -1.57
CA SER A 81 11.91 -20.67 -1.45
C SER A 81 11.45 -22.06 -1.91
N ASP A 82 10.16 -22.37 -1.77
CA ASP A 82 9.53 -23.59 -2.27
C ASP A 82 8.78 -23.39 -3.59
N GLY A 83 8.90 -22.19 -4.19
CA GLY A 83 8.16 -21.82 -5.40
C GLY A 83 6.67 -21.59 -5.19
N VAL A 84 6.13 -21.69 -3.98
CA VAL A 84 4.69 -21.56 -3.69
C VAL A 84 4.43 -20.46 -2.68
N ALA A 85 4.91 -20.60 -1.44
CA ALA A 85 4.57 -19.65 -0.38
C ALA A 85 5.61 -19.52 0.72
N SER A 86 6.58 -20.43 0.85
CA SER A 86 7.59 -20.33 1.90
C SER A 86 8.44 -19.07 1.69
N PRO A 87 8.61 -18.20 2.71
CA PRO A 87 9.34 -16.94 2.58
C PRO A 87 10.69 -17.11 1.90
N ARG A 88 11.11 -16.06 1.20
CA ARG A 88 12.33 -16.10 0.38
C ARG A 88 13.55 -16.52 1.20
N GLN A 89 14.30 -17.48 0.66
CA GLN A 89 15.62 -17.88 1.14
C GLN A 89 16.69 -17.52 0.10
N SER A 90 17.94 -17.83 0.39
CA SER A 90 19.02 -17.56 -0.56
C SER A 90 18.90 -18.45 -1.78
N VAL A 91 19.34 -17.92 -2.92
CA VAL A 91 19.45 -18.67 -4.18
C VAL A 91 20.71 -19.54 -4.18
N GLY A 92 21.71 -19.19 -3.36
CA GLY A 92 22.97 -19.93 -3.24
C GLY A 92 23.07 -20.76 -1.95
N ASN A 93 24.27 -21.27 -1.69
CA ASN A 93 24.54 -22.17 -0.55
C ASN A 93 24.63 -21.45 0.82
N HIS A 94 24.48 -20.13 0.86
CA HIS A 94 24.58 -19.33 2.09
C HIS A 94 23.20 -18.92 2.58
N VAL A 95 22.98 -18.80 3.88
CA VAL A 95 21.70 -18.28 4.42
C VAL A 95 21.63 -16.77 4.19
N LEU A 96 20.44 -16.24 3.89
CA LEU A 96 20.24 -14.78 3.85
C LEU A 96 20.52 -14.19 5.24
N PRO A 97 21.20 -13.04 5.35
CA PRO A 97 21.36 -12.37 6.64
C PRO A 97 19.99 -12.05 7.25
N THR A 98 19.90 -12.02 8.57
CA THR A 98 18.69 -11.50 9.24
C THR A 98 18.42 -10.05 8.80
N PRO A 99 17.16 -9.62 8.72
CA PRO A 99 16.83 -8.26 8.31
C PRO A 99 17.56 -7.20 9.14
N THR A 100 17.62 -7.38 10.46
CA THR A 100 18.34 -6.48 11.39
C THR A 100 19.82 -6.38 11.07
N LYS A 101 20.49 -7.53 10.81
CA LYS A 101 21.92 -7.55 10.46
C LYS A 101 22.20 -6.92 9.10
N ALA A 102 21.32 -7.17 8.12
CA ALA A 102 21.46 -6.60 6.78
C ALA A 102 21.39 -5.07 6.84
N VAL A 103 20.38 -4.53 7.52
CA VAL A 103 20.18 -3.08 7.68
C VAL A 103 21.30 -2.45 8.50
N SER A 104 21.67 -3.01 9.65
CA SER A 104 22.72 -2.43 10.49
C SER A 104 24.08 -2.41 9.79
N THR A 105 24.42 -3.47 9.04
CA THR A 105 25.65 -3.50 8.25
C THR A 105 25.65 -2.39 7.19
N LEU A 106 24.53 -2.19 6.50
CA LEU A 106 24.39 -1.18 5.46
C LEU A 106 24.47 0.24 6.02
N ILE A 107 23.74 0.53 7.11
CA ILE A 107 23.79 1.84 7.78
C ILE A 107 25.21 2.15 8.26
N ASN A 108 25.88 1.17 8.90
CA ASN A 108 27.24 1.34 9.40
C ASN A 108 28.27 1.56 8.28
N HIS A 109 28.08 0.93 7.11
CA HIS A 109 28.96 1.12 5.94
C HIS A 109 28.73 2.45 5.25
N LEU A 110 27.47 2.85 5.06
CA LEU A 110 27.13 4.04 4.28
C LEU A 110 27.40 5.35 5.04
N ARG A 111 27.51 5.31 6.39
CA ARG A 111 27.69 6.51 7.23
C ARG A 111 26.72 7.63 6.83
N LEU A 112 25.45 7.28 6.73
CA LEU A 112 24.40 8.15 6.20
C LEU A 112 24.34 9.46 7.00
N SER A 113 24.58 10.57 6.33
CA SER A 113 24.25 11.91 6.82
C SER A 113 23.01 12.41 6.07
N PRO A 114 22.00 12.96 6.77
CA PRO A 114 20.85 13.58 6.10
C PRO A 114 21.32 14.73 5.21
N GLU A 115 21.30 14.52 3.90
CA GLU A 115 21.56 15.56 2.92
C GLU A 115 20.22 16.13 2.45
N ALA A 116 20.13 17.46 2.42
CA ALA A 116 18.98 18.14 1.86
C ALA A 116 18.92 17.92 0.34
N HIS A 117 17.71 17.69 -0.16
CA HIS A 117 17.42 17.67 -1.58
C HIS A 117 17.35 19.09 -2.13
N GLU A 118 17.97 19.33 -3.28
CA GLU A 118 18.14 20.69 -3.83
C GLU A 118 16.86 21.27 -4.44
N GLY A 119 15.96 20.42 -4.94
CA GLY A 119 14.77 20.85 -5.69
C GLY A 119 13.42 20.37 -5.15
N LEU A 120 13.37 19.68 -4.00
CA LEU A 120 12.13 19.13 -3.44
C LEU A 120 11.93 19.64 -2.02
N THR A 121 10.67 19.88 -1.68
CA THR A 121 10.26 20.21 -0.30
C THR A 121 9.92 18.93 0.45
N SER A 122 10.03 18.97 1.77
CA SER A 122 9.71 17.86 2.69
C SER A 122 8.28 17.34 2.52
N LEU A 123 7.36 18.20 2.03
CA LEU A 123 6.01 17.83 1.62
C LEU A 123 6.00 16.68 0.59
N SER A 124 7.04 16.53 -0.24
CA SER A 124 7.15 15.41 -1.18
C SER A 124 7.13 14.05 -0.47
N GLY A 125 7.81 13.93 0.68
CA GLY A 125 7.76 12.70 1.49
C GLY A 125 6.40 12.47 2.13
N VAL A 126 5.74 13.55 2.59
CA VAL A 126 4.37 13.51 3.13
C VAL A 126 3.36 13.10 2.05
N TRP A 127 3.51 13.62 0.83
CA TRP A 127 2.67 13.27 -0.33
C TRP A 127 2.90 11.81 -0.76
N SER A 128 4.15 11.32 -0.66
CA SER A 128 4.49 9.91 -0.88
C SER A 128 3.73 8.99 0.08
N GLU A 129 3.64 9.37 1.37
CA GLU A 129 2.87 8.63 2.37
C GLU A 129 1.36 8.69 2.07
N LEU A 130 0.82 9.83 1.63
CA LEU A 130 -0.58 9.93 1.18
C LEU A 130 -0.88 8.96 0.05
N ILE A 131 -0.06 8.95 -1.01
CA ILE A 131 -0.23 8.04 -2.15
C ILE A 131 -0.20 6.59 -1.68
N LEU A 132 0.83 6.24 -0.88
CA LEU A 132 1.01 4.90 -0.36
C LEU A 132 -0.20 4.41 0.43
N ARG A 133 -0.71 5.22 1.35
CA ARG A 133 -1.86 4.87 2.20
C ARG A 133 -3.17 4.81 1.43
N ASP A 134 -3.30 5.58 0.35
CA ASP A 134 -4.49 5.57 -0.50
C ASP A 134 -4.58 4.31 -1.35
N ILE A 135 -3.43 3.82 -1.88
CA ILE A 135 -3.42 2.69 -2.82
C ILE A 135 -3.05 1.34 -2.18
N SER A 136 -2.54 1.31 -0.96
CA SER A 136 -1.99 0.09 -0.34
C SER A 136 -2.20 0.00 1.17
N SER A 137 -2.68 -1.17 1.60
CA SER A 137 -2.67 -1.59 3.00
C SER A 137 -2.40 -3.09 3.11
N THR A 138 -1.33 -3.50 3.79
CA THR A 138 -1.04 -4.92 3.98
C THR A 138 -1.87 -5.48 5.12
N VAL A 139 -2.67 -6.51 4.84
CA VAL A 139 -3.53 -7.15 5.84
C VAL A 139 -2.74 -8.20 6.62
N HIS A 140 -2.69 -8.06 7.94
CA HIS A 140 -2.09 -9.05 8.85
C HIS A 140 -3.15 -9.61 9.79
N PRO A 141 -3.09 -10.90 10.15
CA PRO A 141 -3.87 -11.40 11.27
C PRO A 141 -3.28 -10.85 12.59
N SER A 142 -4.10 -10.80 13.64
CA SER A 142 -3.67 -10.38 14.98
C SER A 142 -4.00 -11.44 16.02
N SER A 143 -3.26 -11.42 17.14
CA SER A 143 -3.46 -12.32 18.27
C SER A 143 -3.36 -11.53 19.58
N LYS A 144 -4.16 -11.90 20.59
CA LYS A 144 -4.10 -11.30 21.94
C LYS A 144 -2.89 -11.77 22.75
N GLN A 145 -2.31 -12.91 22.37
CA GLN A 145 -1.12 -13.47 23.00
C GLN A 145 0.02 -13.47 21.99
N ASN A 146 1.26 -13.33 22.46
CA ASN A 146 2.43 -13.50 21.62
C ASN A 146 2.55 -14.99 21.24
N VAL A 147 2.05 -15.36 20.07
CA VAL A 147 1.96 -16.74 19.59
C VAL A 147 3.22 -17.17 18.83
N CYS A 148 4.11 -16.24 18.48
CA CYS A 148 5.34 -16.56 17.73
C CYS A 148 6.59 -16.65 18.61
N CYS A 149 6.67 -15.89 19.69
CA CYS A 149 7.85 -15.81 20.56
C CYS A 149 7.69 -16.53 21.92
N SER A 150 6.50 -16.99 22.31
CA SER A 150 6.22 -17.48 23.67
C SER A 150 6.65 -18.92 24.00
N GLY A 151 7.45 -19.59 23.18
CA GLY A 151 7.94 -20.96 23.44
C GLY A 151 6.87 -22.07 23.47
N LYS A 152 5.58 -21.71 23.41
CA LYS A 152 4.43 -22.60 23.18
C LYS A 152 4.36 -23.00 21.70
N THR A 153 3.41 -23.87 21.35
CA THR A 153 3.07 -24.22 19.97
C THR A 153 2.86 -22.94 19.15
N LYS A 154 3.72 -22.72 18.14
CA LYS A 154 3.66 -21.53 17.30
C LYS A 154 2.43 -21.57 16.39
N HIS A 155 1.84 -20.40 16.16
CA HIS A 155 0.80 -20.27 15.14
C HIS A 155 1.38 -20.58 13.75
N PRO A 156 0.64 -21.24 12.83
CA PRO A 156 1.15 -21.60 11.50
C PRO A 156 1.62 -20.41 10.66
N GLU A 157 0.97 -19.26 10.82
CA GLU A 157 1.36 -18.00 10.15
C GLU A 157 2.50 -17.25 10.85
N CYS A 158 3.18 -17.84 11.83
CA CYS A 158 4.32 -17.19 12.46
C CYS A 158 5.52 -17.12 11.52
N TYR A 159 6.05 -15.91 11.36
CA TYR A 159 7.32 -15.65 10.71
C TYR A 159 8.05 -14.59 11.53
N GLU A 160 8.41 -14.89 12.77
CA GLU A 160 8.98 -13.90 13.71
C GLU A 160 10.27 -13.26 13.20
N ILE A 161 10.51 -12.02 13.63
CA ILE A 161 11.79 -11.34 13.41
C ILE A 161 12.72 -11.69 14.57
N ARG A 162 13.87 -12.28 14.26
CA ARG A 162 14.90 -12.64 15.24
C ARG A 162 16.12 -11.75 15.05
N ASP A 163 16.55 -11.15 16.14
CA ASP A 163 17.85 -10.50 16.22
C ASP A 163 18.86 -11.48 16.83
N GLU A 164 19.85 -11.86 16.03
CA GLU A 164 20.93 -12.78 16.45
C GLU A 164 21.87 -12.15 17.49
N GLN A 165 22.02 -10.82 17.49
CA GLN A 165 22.95 -10.12 18.38
C GLN A 165 22.36 -9.99 19.79
N THR A 166 21.08 -9.63 19.88
CA THR A 166 20.40 -9.40 21.17
C THR A 166 19.61 -10.62 21.66
N GLY A 167 19.37 -11.61 20.79
CA GLY A 167 18.46 -12.73 21.07
C GLY A 167 16.97 -12.32 21.08
N THR A 168 16.66 -11.08 20.70
CA THR A 168 15.30 -10.54 20.74
C THR A 168 14.43 -11.22 19.68
N CYS A 169 13.24 -11.65 20.09
CA CYS A 169 12.20 -12.15 19.20
C CYS A 169 11.07 -11.14 19.15
N VAL A 170 10.71 -10.73 17.93
CA VAL A 170 9.57 -9.86 17.69
C VAL A 170 8.53 -10.59 16.88
N GLU A 171 7.30 -10.56 17.41
CA GLU A 171 6.18 -11.21 16.79
C GLU A 171 5.89 -10.61 15.42
N TYR A 172 5.77 -11.49 14.43
CA TYR A 172 5.32 -11.14 13.11
C TYR A 172 4.49 -12.31 12.57
N LEU A 173 3.26 -12.00 12.17
CA LEU A 173 2.38 -12.92 11.49
C LEU A 173 2.37 -12.57 10.00
N ARG A 174 2.49 -13.60 9.17
CA ARG A 174 2.53 -13.47 7.70
C ARG A 174 1.31 -12.73 7.17
N SER A 175 1.54 -11.98 6.11
CA SER A 175 0.52 -11.18 5.42
C SER A 175 -0.54 -12.09 4.81
N VAL A 176 -1.82 -11.77 5.00
CA VAL A 176 -2.94 -12.60 4.60
C VAL A 176 -2.96 -12.77 3.07
N PRO A 177 -3.07 -14.01 2.54
CA PRO A 177 -3.18 -14.22 1.12
C PRO A 177 -4.56 -13.84 0.59
N SER A 178 -4.62 -13.49 -0.69
CA SER A 178 -5.84 -13.30 -1.45
C SER A 178 -5.82 -14.21 -2.67
N LEU A 179 -6.99 -14.51 -3.21
CA LEU A 179 -7.15 -15.21 -4.47
C LEU A 179 -7.43 -14.22 -5.58
N THR A 180 -6.82 -14.44 -6.74
CA THR A 180 -7.31 -13.85 -7.98
C THR A 180 -8.69 -14.44 -8.24
N VAL A 181 -9.74 -13.61 -8.13
CA VAL A 181 -11.14 -14.10 -8.17
C VAL A 181 -11.45 -14.85 -9.47
N HIS A 182 -10.76 -14.52 -10.56
CA HIS A 182 -10.97 -15.14 -11.87
C HIS A 182 -10.14 -16.41 -12.11
N ARG A 183 -9.18 -16.73 -11.24
CA ARG A 183 -8.37 -17.95 -11.33
C ARG A 183 -8.38 -18.62 -9.97
N CYS A 184 -9.12 -19.71 -9.84
CA CYS A 184 -8.94 -20.64 -8.72
C CYS A 184 -7.64 -21.47 -8.86
N ASN A 185 -6.59 -20.85 -9.39
CA ASN A 185 -5.27 -21.44 -9.50
C ASN A 185 -4.38 -20.75 -8.48
N PHE A 186 -4.09 -21.44 -7.38
CA PHE A 186 -3.15 -20.96 -6.38
C PHE A 186 -1.76 -21.43 -6.79
N ASP A 187 -1.11 -20.66 -7.67
CA ASP A 187 0.25 -20.94 -8.14
C ASP A 187 1.27 -20.54 -7.06
N THR A 188 1.18 -19.29 -6.62
CA THR A 188 2.02 -18.71 -5.57
C THR A 188 1.19 -17.90 -4.59
N ARG A 189 1.69 -17.70 -3.37
CA ARG A 189 1.04 -16.84 -2.38
C ARG A 189 1.04 -15.40 -2.88
N GLU A 190 -0.15 -14.85 -3.08
CA GLU A 190 -0.35 -13.44 -3.40
C GLU A 190 -1.03 -12.75 -2.22
N GLN A 191 -0.45 -11.65 -1.73
CA GLN A 191 -0.93 -10.97 -0.52
C GLN A 191 -2.12 -10.07 -0.82
N MET A 192 -3.03 -9.98 0.14
CA MET A 192 -4.20 -9.13 0.07
C MET A 192 -3.83 -7.65 0.23
N ASN A 193 -4.29 -6.82 -0.69
CA ASN A 193 -4.35 -5.38 -0.49
C ASN A 193 -5.66 -5.02 0.21
N GLY A 194 -5.58 -4.47 1.41
CA GLY A 194 -6.70 -3.93 2.17
C GLY A 194 -7.16 -2.57 1.67
N ALA A 195 -6.37 -1.82 0.92
CA ALA A 195 -6.82 -0.55 0.35
C ALA A 195 -7.54 -0.74 -0.99
N SER A 196 -8.26 0.28 -1.43
CA SER A 196 -8.55 0.45 -2.86
C SER A 196 -7.20 0.62 -3.58
N SER A 197 -7.05 0.14 -4.81
CA SER A 197 -5.79 0.32 -5.57
C SER A 197 -5.77 1.59 -6.42
N TYR A 198 -6.74 2.48 -6.20
CA TYR A 198 -6.90 3.70 -6.98
C TYR A 198 -6.56 4.92 -6.14
N LEU A 199 -6.05 5.97 -6.77
CA LEU A 199 -5.97 7.29 -6.15
C LEU A 199 -7.38 7.89 -6.06
N ASP A 200 -8.12 7.53 -5.02
CA ASP A 200 -9.54 7.87 -4.85
C ASP A 200 -9.88 8.43 -3.46
N GLY A 201 -8.86 8.77 -2.69
CA GLY A 201 -8.99 9.34 -1.35
C GLY A 201 -9.66 8.38 -0.37
N SER A 202 -9.70 7.08 -0.65
CA SER A 202 -10.33 6.06 0.20
C SER A 202 -9.67 5.94 1.58
N HIS A 203 -8.42 6.37 1.74
CA HIS A 203 -7.83 6.44 3.09
C HIS A 203 -8.39 7.59 3.93
N ILE A 204 -8.88 8.65 3.29
CA ILE A 204 -9.45 9.85 3.94
C ILE A 204 -10.95 9.67 4.15
N TYR A 205 -11.65 9.28 3.08
CA TYR A 205 -13.10 9.12 3.07
C TYR A 205 -13.57 7.77 3.61
N GLY A 206 -12.68 6.79 3.76
CA GLY A 206 -13.03 5.40 4.10
C GLY A 206 -13.01 4.47 2.88
N SER A 207 -12.63 3.21 3.13
CA SER A 207 -12.58 2.15 2.11
C SER A 207 -13.83 1.24 2.16
N THR A 208 -14.74 1.48 3.10
CA THR A 208 -16.02 0.78 3.23
C THR A 208 -17.17 1.79 3.26
N ASP A 209 -18.38 1.35 2.93
CA ASP A 209 -19.56 2.21 3.02
C ASP A 209 -19.79 2.70 4.46
N GLU A 210 -19.52 1.86 5.45
CA GLU A 210 -19.61 2.23 6.87
C GLU A 210 -18.67 3.39 7.21
N GLN A 211 -17.40 3.31 6.81
CA GLN A 211 -16.43 4.38 7.02
C GLN A 211 -16.81 5.66 6.26
N LEU A 212 -17.28 5.52 5.01
CA LEU A 212 -17.78 6.66 4.23
C LEU A 212 -18.95 7.37 4.90
N HIS A 213 -19.86 6.60 5.49
CA HIS A 213 -21.00 7.15 6.22
C HIS A 213 -20.60 7.81 7.55
N ARG A 214 -19.51 7.37 8.19
CA ARG A 214 -19.00 7.98 9.44
C ARG A 214 -18.48 9.40 9.27
N VAL A 215 -17.85 9.71 8.12
CA VAL A 215 -17.30 11.05 7.88
C VAL A 215 -18.35 12.08 7.45
N ARG A 216 -19.60 11.68 7.21
CA ARG A 216 -20.65 12.56 6.69
C ARG A 216 -21.43 13.26 7.79
N THR A 217 -21.74 14.54 7.58
CA THR A 217 -22.69 15.27 8.45
C THR A 217 -24.15 15.07 8.02
N TYR A 218 -24.39 14.60 6.79
CA TYR A 218 -25.70 14.56 6.13
C TYR A 218 -26.40 15.93 6.07
N SER A 219 -25.59 16.99 6.05
CA SER A 219 -26.06 18.36 5.92
C SER A 219 -25.22 19.11 4.90
N GLN A 220 -25.88 19.61 3.85
CA GLN A 220 -25.26 20.39 2.76
C GLN A 220 -24.07 19.70 2.08
N GLY A 221 -24.05 18.37 2.07
CA GLY A 221 -22.98 17.56 1.48
C GLY A 221 -21.65 17.63 2.24
N LYS A 222 -21.65 18.11 3.50
CA LYS A 222 -20.43 18.33 4.27
C LYS A 222 -19.92 17.06 4.97
N VAL A 223 -18.65 17.14 5.37
CA VAL A 223 -17.95 16.14 6.17
C VAL A 223 -17.61 16.67 7.57
N ASP A 224 -17.67 15.77 8.54
CA ASP A 224 -17.14 15.97 9.88
C ASP A 224 -15.70 15.44 9.95
N ILE A 225 -14.76 16.36 10.12
CA ILE A 225 -13.33 16.04 10.19
C ILE A 225 -13.03 15.14 11.40
N SER A 226 -13.80 15.26 12.49
CA SER A 226 -13.62 14.40 13.67
C SER A 226 -13.99 12.93 13.40
N GLY A 227 -14.84 12.68 12.39
CA GLY A 227 -15.19 11.34 11.92
C GLY A 227 -14.10 10.65 11.09
N CYS A 228 -13.06 11.38 10.68
CA CYS A 228 -11.92 10.83 9.95
C CYS A 228 -10.90 10.17 10.90
N GLU A 229 -10.91 8.84 10.94
CA GLU A 229 -9.99 8.05 11.77
C GLU A 229 -8.51 8.35 11.45
N ALA A 230 -8.18 8.46 10.16
CA ALA A 230 -6.83 8.74 9.70
C ALA A 230 -6.35 10.16 10.03
N CYS A 231 -7.27 11.11 10.21
CA CYS A 231 -6.95 12.51 10.52
C CYS A 231 -6.48 12.68 11.96
N ASN A 232 -6.97 11.83 12.87
CA ASN A 232 -6.64 11.86 14.29
C ASN A 232 -5.49 10.92 14.66
N ASN A 233 -4.79 10.34 13.68
CA ASN A 233 -3.70 9.42 13.94
C ASN A 233 -2.51 10.16 14.60
N THR A 234 -2.25 9.84 15.88
CA THR A 234 -1.17 10.46 16.66
C THR A 234 0.22 10.04 16.19
N GLU A 235 0.34 8.92 15.47
CA GLU A 235 1.62 8.43 14.94
C GLU A 235 2.10 9.23 13.73
N ASP A 236 1.18 9.83 12.97
CA ASP A 236 1.50 10.66 11.82
C ASP A 236 0.64 11.93 11.77
N LYS A 237 0.94 12.85 12.70
CA LYS A 237 0.25 14.13 12.81
C LYS A 237 0.31 14.95 11.52
N THR A 238 1.44 14.96 10.81
CA THR A 238 1.59 15.71 9.55
C THR A 238 0.65 15.20 8.47
N LEU A 239 0.55 13.88 8.30
CA LEU A 239 -0.40 13.29 7.37
C LEU A 239 -1.85 13.59 7.78
N GLY A 240 -2.16 13.51 9.08
CA GLY A 240 -3.48 13.84 9.62
C GLY A 240 -3.88 15.30 9.38
N MET A 241 -2.93 16.24 9.50
CA MET A 241 -3.15 17.65 9.13
C MET A 241 -3.43 17.83 7.64
N MET A 242 -2.70 17.13 6.78
CA MET A 242 -2.95 17.17 5.33
C MET A 242 -4.32 16.60 4.97
N TYR A 243 -4.75 15.51 5.60
CA TYR A 243 -6.09 14.97 5.43
C TYR A 243 -7.18 15.94 5.93
N SER A 244 -6.95 16.59 7.06
CA SER A 244 -7.84 17.63 7.57
C SER A 244 -7.95 18.81 6.60
N ALA A 245 -6.85 19.22 5.96
CA ALA A 245 -6.88 20.25 4.93
C ALA A 245 -7.72 19.83 3.70
N LEU A 246 -7.57 18.59 3.23
CA LEU A 246 -8.37 18.05 2.12
C LEU A 246 -9.86 17.93 2.45
N LEU A 247 -10.22 17.59 3.69
CA LEU A 247 -11.62 17.58 4.15
C LEU A 247 -12.18 18.99 4.37
N ASN A 248 -11.35 19.96 4.76
CA ASN A 248 -11.75 21.37 4.75
C ASN A 248 -12.03 21.86 3.32
N GLU A 249 -11.20 21.46 2.34
CA GLU A 249 -11.43 21.74 0.92
C GLU A 249 -12.72 21.09 0.42
N HIS A 250 -13.01 19.85 0.84
CA HIS A 250 -14.31 19.22 0.58
C HIS A 250 -15.48 20.10 1.04
N ASN A 251 -15.42 20.59 2.28
CA ASN A 251 -16.47 21.44 2.85
C ASN A 251 -16.60 22.78 2.10
N ARG A 252 -15.49 23.38 1.70
CA ARG A 252 -15.49 24.60 0.86
C ARG A 252 -16.16 24.36 -0.49
N ILE A 253 -15.81 23.25 -1.16
CA ILE A 253 -16.40 22.86 -2.44
C ILE A 253 -17.90 22.56 -2.29
N ALA A 254 -18.30 21.85 -1.23
CA ALA A 254 -19.71 21.55 -0.95
C ALA A 254 -20.53 22.85 -0.79
N ASP A 255 -20.01 23.84 -0.08
CA ASP A 255 -20.64 25.17 0.07
C ASP A 255 -20.78 25.92 -1.26
N GLU A 256 -19.79 25.80 -2.16
CA GLU A 256 -19.86 26.40 -3.50
C GLU A 256 -20.86 25.69 -4.40
N LEU A 257 -20.87 24.35 -4.39
CA LEU A 257 -21.81 23.55 -5.16
C LEU A 257 -23.25 23.77 -4.70
N ALA A 258 -23.50 23.88 -3.39
CA ALA A 258 -24.82 24.14 -2.82
C ALA A 258 -25.35 25.51 -3.26
N ARG A 259 -24.50 26.55 -3.22
CA ARG A 259 -24.86 27.90 -3.70
C ARG A 259 -25.15 27.94 -5.20
N ALA A 260 -24.36 27.23 -6.01
CA ALA A 260 -24.55 27.19 -7.46
C ALA A 260 -25.72 26.29 -7.89
N ASN A 261 -26.09 25.30 -7.07
CA ASN A 261 -27.08 24.28 -7.40
C ASN A 261 -28.07 24.06 -6.24
N GLU A 262 -28.94 25.04 -5.99
CA GLU A 262 -29.93 25.00 -4.89
C GLU A 262 -30.85 23.75 -4.91
N HIS A 263 -31.00 23.11 -6.07
CA HIS A 263 -31.82 21.92 -6.27
C HIS A 263 -31.10 20.59 -6.00
N TRP A 264 -29.80 20.60 -5.66
CA TRP A 264 -29.07 19.38 -5.34
C TRP A 264 -29.29 18.97 -3.90
N ASP A 265 -29.51 17.67 -3.69
CA ASP A 265 -29.61 17.10 -2.36
C ASP A 265 -28.23 16.91 -1.70
N ASP A 266 -28.24 16.62 -0.39
CA ASP A 266 -27.03 16.37 0.41
C ASP A 266 -26.11 15.32 -0.23
N THR A 267 -26.69 14.23 -0.74
CA THR A 267 -25.91 13.10 -1.25
C THR A 267 -25.20 13.47 -2.54
N LYS A 268 -25.87 14.18 -3.45
CA LYS A 268 -25.26 14.65 -4.68
C LYS A 268 -24.16 15.68 -4.38
N LEU A 269 -24.39 16.60 -3.45
CA LEU A 269 -23.38 17.58 -3.02
C LEU A 269 -22.13 16.89 -2.48
N PHE A 270 -22.30 15.95 -1.54
CA PHE A 270 -21.19 15.18 -0.97
C PHE A 270 -20.40 14.40 -2.03
N LEU A 271 -21.10 13.70 -2.92
CA LEU A 271 -20.45 12.84 -3.92
C LEU A 271 -19.74 13.66 -5.01
N GLU A 272 -20.26 14.82 -5.41
CA GLU A 272 -19.55 15.72 -6.34
C GLU A 272 -18.37 16.42 -5.66
N ALA A 273 -18.52 16.88 -4.41
CA ALA A 273 -17.42 17.46 -3.64
C ALA A 273 -16.27 16.45 -3.45
N ARG A 274 -16.59 15.21 -3.03
CA ARG A 274 -15.63 14.11 -2.96
C ARG A 274 -14.94 13.88 -4.31
N ARG A 275 -15.69 13.85 -5.41
CA ARG A 275 -15.15 13.63 -6.75
C ARG A 275 -14.17 14.74 -7.17
N LEU A 276 -14.45 15.99 -6.81
CA LEU A 276 -13.56 17.12 -7.10
C LEU A 276 -12.27 17.07 -6.27
N VAL A 277 -12.35 16.76 -4.97
CA VAL A 277 -11.15 16.56 -4.13
C VAL A 277 -10.29 15.41 -4.64
N VAL A 278 -10.91 14.29 -5.03
CA VAL A 278 -10.19 13.18 -5.66
C VAL A 278 -9.50 13.61 -6.96
N ALA A 279 -10.17 14.41 -7.79
CA ALA A 279 -9.57 14.94 -9.01
C ALA A 279 -8.39 15.87 -8.70
N GLN A 280 -8.46 16.69 -7.64
CA GLN A 280 -7.33 17.50 -7.17
C GLN A 280 -6.14 16.62 -6.74
N ILE A 281 -6.38 15.55 -5.96
CA ILE A 281 -5.33 14.59 -5.55
C ILE A 281 -4.67 13.94 -6.77
N GLN A 282 -5.48 13.46 -7.72
CA GLN A 282 -4.97 12.86 -8.96
C GLN A 282 -4.18 13.86 -9.79
N HIS A 283 -4.67 15.09 -9.93
CA HIS A 283 -4.02 16.14 -10.70
C HIS A 283 -2.68 16.54 -10.08
N VAL A 284 -2.62 16.84 -8.78
CA VAL A 284 -1.35 17.16 -8.10
C VAL A 284 -0.38 15.98 -8.20
N THR A 285 -0.87 14.74 -8.02
CA THR A 285 -0.03 13.55 -8.10
C THR A 285 0.61 13.36 -9.47
N LEU A 286 -0.18 13.44 -10.55
CA LEU A 286 0.31 13.16 -11.90
C LEU A 286 0.99 14.36 -12.57
N ASN A 287 0.52 15.59 -12.29
CA ASN A 287 1.04 16.80 -12.92
C ASN A 287 2.31 17.33 -12.25
N GLU A 288 2.37 17.26 -10.91
CA GLU A 288 3.40 17.95 -10.12
C GLU A 288 4.33 16.96 -9.44
N TYR A 289 3.78 16.00 -8.69
CA TYR A 289 4.59 15.08 -7.89
C TYR A 289 5.37 14.06 -8.75
N VAL A 290 4.69 13.29 -9.61
CA VAL A 290 5.33 12.23 -10.41
C VAL A 290 6.48 12.76 -11.28
N PRO A 291 6.32 13.87 -12.04
CA PRO A 291 7.42 14.42 -12.85
C PRO A 291 8.58 14.96 -12.01
N SER A 292 8.31 15.43 -10.78
CA SER A 292 9.35 15.94 -9.88
C SER A 292 10.18 14.80 -9.25
N ILE A 293 9.59 13.62 -9.08
CA ILE A 293 10.26 12.43 -8.55
C ILE A 293 10.99 11.64 -9.65
N LEU A 294 10.32 11.38 -10.78
CA LEU A 294 10.84 10.53 -11.86
C LEU A 294 11.65 11.30 -12.92
N GLY A 295 11.61 12.64 -12.88
CA GLY A 295 12.31 13.49 -13.82
C GLY A 295 11.77 13.40 -15.25
N GLU A 296 12.66 13.59 -16.22
CA GLU A 296 12.28 13.70 -17.64
C GLU A 296 11.64 12.42 -18.20
N GLY A 297 12.00 11.25 -17.66
CA GLY A 297 11.45 9.96 -18.09
C GLY A 297 9.94 9.82 -17.86
N ALA A 298 9.36 10.52 -16.87
CA ALA A 298 7.91 10.55 -16.70
C ALA A 298 7.22 11.54 -17.62
N ARG A 299 7.92 12.62 -18.03
CA ARG A 299 7.36 13.64 -18.92
C ARG A 299 7.24 13.17 -20.37
N THR A 300 8.05 12.20 -20.76
CA THR A 300 8.02 11.62 -22.11
C THR A 300 6.84 10.66 -22.30
N ASP A 301 6.30 10.09 -21.23
CA ASP A 301 5.10 9.26 -21.28
C ASP A 301 3.84 10.13 -21.27
N ARG A 302 3.19 10.21 -22.44
CA ARG A 302 1.96 11.00 -22.61
C ARG A 302 0.75 10.42 -21.89
N GLU A 303 0.79 9.15 -21.47
CA GLU A 303 -0.29 8.53 -20.69
C GLU A 303 -0.22 8.87 -19.21
N LEU A 304 0.95 9.30 -18.71
CA LEU A 304 1.14 9.69 -17.31
C LEU A 304 0.84 11.16 -17.02
N MET A 305 0.79 12.00 -18.06
CA MET A 305 0.60 13.44 -17.93
C MET A 305 -0.86 13.85 -18.16
N PRO A 306 -1.42 14.76 -17.36
CA PRO A 306 -2.73 15.32 -17.64
C PRO A 306 -2.77 16.03 -19.00
N VAL A 307 -3.92 15.93 -19.68
CA VAL A 307 -4.15 16.66 -20.93
C VAL A 307 -4.29 18.16 -20.66
N THR A 308 -3.70 19.01 -21.50
CA THR A 308 -3.78 20.48 -21.36
C THR A 308 -5.19 21.02 -21.61
N ALA A 309 -6.04 20.27 -22.30
CA ALA A 309 -7.43 20.60 -22.54
C ALA A 309 -8.28 19.33 -22.74
N GLY A 310 -9.55 19.39 -22.34
CA GLY A 310 -10.50 18.29 -22.51
C GLY A 310 -10.36 17.20 -21.44
N PHE A 311 -10.64 15.96 -21.82
CA PHE A 311 -10.62 14.80 -20.93
C PHE A 311 -9.71 13.72 -21.50
N TYR A 312 -8.98 13.04 -20.60
CA TYR A 312 -8.26 11.83 -20.97
C TYR A 312 -9.25 10.75 -21.42
N ASN A 313 -9.00 10.13 -22.57
CA ASN A 313 -9.86 9.11 -23.17
C ASN A 313 -9.17 7.74 -23.33
N GLY A 314 -7.96 7.57 -22.79
CA GLY A 314 -7.18 6.33 -22.87
C GLY A 314 -7.56 5.27 -21.84
N TYR A 315 -8.74 5.37 -21.20
CA TYR A 315 -9.21 4.29 -20.33
C TYR A 315 -9.46 3.02 -21.17
N SER A 316 -8.83 1.91 -20.77
CA SER A 316 -9.12 0.60 -21.34
C SER A 316 -9.54 -0.40 -20.28
N SER A 317 -10.69 -1.05 -20.50
CA SER A 317 -11.16 -2.17 -19.66
C SER A 317 -10.28 -3.42 -19.78
N SER A 318 -9.31 -3.45 -20.70
CA SER A 318 -8.28 -4.50 -20.77
C SER A 318 -7.18 -4.32 -19.74
N ASN A 319 -7.00 -3.12 -19.20
CA ASN A 319 -5.92 -2.83 -18.27
C ASN A 319 -6.29 -3.37 -16.88
N VAL A 320 -5.37 -4.13 -16.29
CA VAL A 320 -5.55 -4.69 -14.95
C VAL A 320 -5.34 -3.59 -13.94
N GLY A 321 -6.40 -3.24 -13.21
CA GLY A 321 -6.31 -2.34 -12.07
C GLY A 321 -5.75 -3.09 -10.85
N GLY A 322 -4.79 -2.47 -10.16
CA GLY A 322 -4.21 -3.03 -8.95
C GLY A 322 -2.91 -2.34 -8.56
N THR A 323 -2.53 -2.49 -7.30
CA THR A 323 -1.27 -1.94 -6.78
C THR A 323 -0.18 -3.00 -6.88
N TYR A 324 0.96 -2.65 -7.45
CA TYR A 324 2.13 -3.53 -7.46
C TYR A 324 2.79 -3.59 -6.07
N ASP A 325 3.07 -4.79 -5.59
CA ASP A 325 3.67 -5.02 -4.27
C ASP A 325 5.05 -4.35 -4.13
N ALA A 326 5.91 -4.46 -5.13
CA ALA A 326 7.24 -3.85 -5.15
C ALA A 326 7.18 -2.32 -5.15
N VAL A 327 6.14 -1.73 -5.77
CA VAL A 327 5.94 -0.28 -5.74
C VAL A 327 5.48 0.16 -4.35
N ALA A 328 4.48 -0.51 -3.78
CA ALA A 328 3.93 -0.14 -2.48
C ALA A 328 4.90 -0.42 -1.31
N LEU A 329 5.61 -1.55 -1.32
CA LEU A 329 6.40 -2.02 -0.19
C LEU A 329 7.88 -1.63 -0.28
N ALA A 330 8.36 -1.23 -1.45
CA ALA A 330 9.73 -0.76 -1.64
C ALA A 330 9.79 0.67 -2.17
N ALA A 331 9.30 0.95 -3.39
CA ALA A 331 9.52 2.25 -4.04
C ALA A 331 8.88 3.42 -3.27
N LEU A 332 7.58 3.35 -2.98
CA LEU A 332 6.88 4.40 -2.23
C LEU A 332 7.38 4.50 -0.79
N ARG A 333 7.71 3.36 -0.15
CA ARG A 333 8.34 3.33 1.18
C ARG A 333 9.71 4.00 1.21
N ALA A 334 10.48 3.92 0.13
CA ALA A 334 11.72 4.66 0.02
C ALA A 334 11.44 6.17 -0.12
N LEU A 335 10.44 6.56 -0.91
CA LEU A 335 10.09 7.96 -1.13
C LEU A 335 9.54 8.66 0.12
N THR A 336 8.98 7.93 1.09
CA THR A 336 8.57 8.52 2.37
C THR A 336 9.76 9.06 3.18
N SER A 337 10.98 8.55 2.95
CA SER A 337 12.20 9.07 3.59
C SER A 337 12.59 10.49 3.16
N LEU A 338 12.00 11.01 2.07
CA LEU A 338 12.14 12.41 1.67
C LEU A 338 11.59 13.37 2.74
N ARG A 339 10.69 12.87 3.61
CA ARG A 339 10.14 13.66 4.70
C ARG A 339 11.23 13.99 5.71
N LYS A 340 11.38 15.29 5.97
CA LYS A 340 12.17 15.79 7.09
C LYS A 340 11.39 15.58 8.38
N HIS A 341 12.00 14.91 9.34
CA HIS A 341 11.49 14.81 10.70
C HIS A 341 12.18 15.86 11.58
N ALA A 342 11.42 16.60 12.39
CA ALA A 342 11.99 17.52 13.37
C ALA A 342 12.21 16.83 14.71
N VAL A 343 13.18 17.32 15.48
CA VAL A 343 13.51 16.84 16.83
C VAL A 343 12.39 17.15 17.83
N ASP A 344 11.62 18.22 17.58
CA ASP A 344 10.44 18.59 18.36
C ASP A 344 9.18 18.34 17.51
N ASP A 345 8.33 17.42 17.98
CA ASP A 345 7.16 16.82 17.32
C ASP A 345 5.95 17.80 17.17
N ALA A 346 6.27 19.08 16.97
CA ALA A 346 5.36 20.22 16.79
C ALA A 346 5.58 20.91 15.43
N THR A 347 5.99 20.16 14.41
CA THR A 347 6.07 20.71 13.05
C THR A 347 4.67 20.86 12.48
N CYS A 348 4.36 22.07 12.02
CA CYS A 348 3.14 22.36 11.28
C CYS A 348 3.26 21.82 9.85
N LEU A 349 2.13 21.60 9.17
CA LEU A 349 2.14 21.23 7.75
C LEU A 349 2.91 22.27 6.90
N GLU A 350 2.85 23.55 7.28
CA GLU A 350 3.55 24.66 6.63
C GLU A 350 5.09 24.51 6.65
N ASP A 351 5.64 23.91 7.70
CA ASP A 351 7.10 23.67 7.79
C ASP A 351 7.55 22.70 6.70
N HIS A 352 6.70 21.73 6.35
CA HIS A 352 7.00 20.77 5.28
C HIS A 352 6.92 21.39 3.88
N VAL A 353 6.15 22.47 3.72
CA VAL A 353 6.06 23.22 2.46
C VAL A 353 7.36 23.98 2.19
N THR A 354 7.99 24.53 3.23
CA THR A 354 9.17 25.40 3.09
C THR A 354 10.50 24.68 3.31
N ALA A 355 10.53 23.64 4.14
CA ALA A 355 11.74 22.87 4.38
C ALA A 355 12.11 22.02 3.16
N SER A 356 13.39 22.01 2.81
CA SER A 356 13.94 21.05 1.84
C SER A 356 13.68 19.60 2.30
N ALA A 357 13.33 18.74 1.35
CA ALA A 357 13.27 17.30 1.58
C ALA A 357 14.66 16.76 1.95
N ASN A 358 14.69 15.59 2.56
CA ASN A 358 15.91 14.78 2.60
C ASN A 358 16.13 14.12 1.23
N ARG A 359 17.35 13.69 0.93
CA ARG A 359 17.58 12.67 -0.11
C ARG A 359 17.01 11.33 0.36
N VAL A 360 16.63 10.48 -0.60
CA VAL A 360 16.16 9.11 -0.28
C VAL A 360 17.22 8.38 0.53
N SER A 361 16.85 7.91 1.71
CA SER A 361 17.77 7.34 2.69
C SER A 361 17.13 6.20 3.47
N LEU A 362 17.98 5.40 4.12
CA LEU A 362 17.58 4.39 5.11
C LEU A 362 17.47 4.98 6.52
N ASP A 363 17.73 6.28 6.67
CA ASP A 363 17.64 6.94 7.96
C ASP A 363 16.17 7.06 8.41
N THR A 364 15.80 6.24 9.40
CA THR A 364 14.50 6.24 10.06
C THR A 364 14.57 6.81 11.48
N SER A 365 15.60 7.61 11.79
CA SER A 365 15.94 8.15 13.13
C SER A 365 14.81 8.83 13.92
N HIS A 366 13.66 9.08 13.30
CA HIS A 366 12.54 9.78 13.91
C HIS A 366 11.17 9.14 13.69
N SER A 367 11.10 7.84 13.33
CA SER A 367 9.81 7.14 13.48
C SER A 367 9.51 7.09 14.98
N ALA A 368 8.44 7.75 15.43
CA ALA A 368 7.98 7.82 16.83
C ALA A 368 7.60 6.45 17.45
N PHE A 369 8.01 5.36 16.81
CA PHE A 369 8.09 4.06 17.43
C PHE A 369 9.27 4.09 18.40
N GLU A 370 9.02 3.86 19.68
CA GLU A 370 9.84 2.83 20.33
C GLU A 370 9.71 1.59 19.45
N PRO A 371 10.80 0.94 18.99
CA PRO A 371 10.56 -0.42 18.61
C PRO A 371 11.63 -1.34 19.15
N ARG A 372 11.16 -2.51 19.54
CA ARG A 372 12.00 -3.68 19.71
C ARG A 372 12.67 -4.10 18.36
N VAL A 373 12.34 -3.47 17.21
CA VAL A 373 12.92 -3.72 15.85
C VAL A 373 12.89 -2.48 14.93
N ASP A 374 13.98 -2.22 14.23
CA ASP A 374 14.12 -1.22 13.17
C ASP A 374 13.06 -1.34 12.03
N VAL A 375 12.51 -0.19 11.57
CA VAL A 375 11.46 -0.15 10.53
C VAL A 375 11.95 -0.71 9.19
N ASN A 376 13.19 -0.41 8.79
CA ASN A 376 13.76 -0.95 7.55
C ASN A 376 13.94 -2.46 7.64
N ALA A 377 14.34 -2.98 8.81
CA ALA A 377 14.43 -4.42 9.04
C ALA A 377 13.05 -5.08 8.89
N ARG A 378 11.99 -4.44 9.39
CA ARG A 378 10.61 -4.92 9.16
C ARG A 378 10.23 -4.88 7.68
N LEU A 379 10.60 -3.84 6.93
CA LEU A 379 10.31 -3.75 5.48
C LEU A 379 11.02 -4.86 4.68
N VAL A 380 12.30 -5.13 4.99
CA VAL A 380 13.04 -6.27 4.39
C VAL A 380 12.34 -7.58 4.71
N HIS A 381 11.86 -7.75 5.94
CA HIS A 381 11.15 -8.94 6.39
C HIS A 381 9.82 -9.12 5.64
N VAL A 382 9.02 -8.06 5.50
CA VAL A 382 7.78 -8.05 4.74
C VAL A 382 8.05 -8.35 3.25
N GLY A 383 9.10 -7.78 2.66
CA GLY A 383 9.47 -8.09 1.28
C GLY A 383 9.78 -9.58 1.05
N ARG A 384 10.40 -10.25 2.03
CA ARG A 384 10.64 -11.71 1.99
C ARG A 384 9.35 -12.52 2.14
N ASP A 385 8.43 -12.07 2.99
CA ASP A 385 7.10 -12.67 3.15
C ASP A 385 6.25 -12.55 1.88
N HIS A 386 6.38 -11.43 1.16
CA HIS A 386 5.68 -11.16 -0.11
C HIS A 386 6.33 -11.80 -1.33
N GLY A 387 7.48 -12.46 -1.16
CA GLY A 387 8.21 -13.07 -2.26
C GLY A 387 8.76 -12.05 -3.25
N ILE A 388 9.06 -10.82 -2.82
CA ILE A 388 9.62 -9.79 -3.70
C ILE A 388 11.03 -10.21 -4.17
N PRO A 389 11.30 -10.22 -5.49
CA PRO A 389 12.63 -10.54 -6.01
C PRO A 389 13.74 -9.61 -5.51
N GLY A 390 14.98 -10.09 -5.57
CA GLY A 390 16.14 -9.29 -5.17
C GLY A 390 16.44 -8.17 -6.17
N TYR A 391 17.21 -7.18 -5.72
CA TYR A 391 17.67 -6.02 -6.50
C TYR A 391 18.13 -6.37 -7.92
N VAL A 392 18.99 -7.39 -8.07
CA VAL A 392 19.53 -7.82 -9.37
C VAL A 392 18.44 -8.11 -10.39
N ARG A 393 17.34 -8.77 -9.99
CA ARG A 393 16.25 -9.10 -10.91
C ARG A 393 15.51 -7.86 -11.42
N PHE A 394 15.32 -6.85 -10.55
CA PHE A 394 14.75 -5.58 -10.98
C PHE A 394 15.69 -4.79 -11.88
N VAL A 395 17.00 -4.83 -11.63
CA VAL A 395 17.98 -4.19 -12.53
C VAL A 395 17.99 -4.87 -13.89
N GLU A 396 17.98 -6.21 -13.93
CA GLU A 396 17.93 -6.97 -15.18
C GLU A 396 16.69 -6.63 -16.02
N ASP A 397 15.52 -6.59 -15.36
CA ASP A 397 14.25 -6.25 -16.01
C ASP A 397 14.22 -4.80 -16.50
N CYS A 398 14.59 -3.84 -15.66
CA CYS A 398 14.57 -2.41 -16.01
C CYS A 398 15.64 -2.02 -17.05
N SER A 399 16.81 -2.67 -17.03
CA SER A 399 17.92 -2.33 -17.95
C SER A 399 17.87 -3.12 -19.27
N GLY A 400 17.16 -4.25 -19.30
CA GLY A 400 17.19 -5.18 -20.43
C GLY A 400 18.53 -5.94 -20.57
N HIS A 401 19.42 -5.86 -19.58
CA HIS A 401 20.74 -6.48 -19.60
C HIS A 401 20.96 -7.40 -18.40
N ASN A 402 21.62 -8.55 -18.62
CA ASN A 402 22.01 -9.43 -17.52
C ASN A 402 23.01 -8.72 -16.61
N PHE A 403 22.69 -8.65 -15.32
CA PHE A 403 23.48 -7.94 -14.33
C PHE A 403 24.01 -8.94 -13.30
N THR A 404 25.32 -9.11 -13.24
CA THR A 404 25.97 -9.94 -12.21
C THR A 404 26.66 -9.02 -11.22
N VAL A 405 26.32 -9.15 -9.92
CA VAL A 405 27.10 -8.48 -8.87
C VAL A 405 28.49 -9.11 -8.87
N GLY A 406 29.52 -8.30 -9.14
CA GLY A 406 30.91 -8.76 -9.16
C GLY A 406 31.29 -9.41 -7.83
N SER A 407 31.99 -10.55 -7.89
CA SER A 407 32.40 -11.35 -6.73
C SER A 407 33.58 -10.77 -5.94
N SER A 408 33.81 -9.46 -6.01
CA SER A 408 34.89 -8.77 -5.31
C SER A 408 34.32 -7.97 -4.13
N CYS A 409 34.15 -8.65 -3.00
CA CYS A 409 34.18 -8.04 -1.67
C CYS A 409 35.27 -8.73 -0.86
#